data_AF-W5SKL1-F1
#
_entry.id   AF-W5SKL1-F1
#
_cell.length_a   1.000
_cell.length_b   1.000
_cell.length_c   1.000
_cell.angle_alpha   90.00
_cell.angle_beta   90.00
_cell.angle_gamma   90.00
#
_symmetry.space_group_name_H-M   'P 1'
#
loop_
_entity.id
_entity.type
_entity.pdbx_description
1 polymer ?
#
loop_
_entity_poly.entity_id
_entity_poly.type
_entity_poly.pdbx_seq_one_letter_code
_entity_poly.pdbx_strand_id
1 'polypeptide(L)'
;MQSEELEKVAVKVSEDVDKEGVLNKGIREAVNAAKITLKTLRGHLESLKGISDGSKVVDVANDQNGVAVNLDALKIVYKALKGIVEVAKAQKVEGPSASDVTLGQASIGVDAKSGAKVLTTGANAGAAVGDKAALIVSSVRGEEMLASIVNSTEDKAKKITANATAETTPLEFAVGGTADNLAKDEAKAGAVSGGIALRSLVKEGKLAANNGDNDHKAVQSAGITAVNKLLGSIEEITKKTVKNVLEKVKEEVDKVREPKASGKQ
;
A
#
# COMPACT_ATOMS: atom_id res chain seq x y z
N MET A 1 -15.95 10.31 15.18
CA MET A 1 -16.64 9.02 15.00
C MET A 1 -15.98 7.86 15.76
N GLN A 2 -14.95 7.12 15.29
CA GLN A 2 -14.46 5.93 16.04
C GLN A 2 -13.88 6.23 17.44
N SER A 3 -13.18 7.35 17.63
CA SER A 3 -12.64 7.74 18.95
C SER A 3 -13.69 8.18 19.97
N GLU A 4 -14.86 8.65 19.52
CA GLU A 4 -15.95 9.11 20.40
C GLU A 4 -16.77 7.91 20.88
N GLU A 5 -17.02 6.93 20.00
CA GLU A 5 -17.69 5.68 20.38
C GLU A 5 -16.84 4.88 21.37
N LEU A 6 -15.52 4.84 21.22
CA LEU A 6 -14.62 4.22 22.20
C LEU A 6 -14.66 4.91 23.56
N GLU A 7 -14.84 6.24 23.60
CA GLU A 7 -15.00 6.95 24.88
C GLU A 7 -16.30 6.58 25.57
N LYS A 8 -17.40 6.45 24.82
CA LYS A 8 -18.68 6.00 25.38
C LYS A 8 -18.58 4.60 26.01
N VAL A 9 -17.76 3.72 25.44
CA VAL A 9 -17.49 2.39 26.02
C VAL A 9 -16.77 2.51 27.36
N ALA A 10 -15.72 3.32 27.44
CA ALA A 10 -15.02 3.56 28.71
C ALA A 10 -15.95 4.14 29.79
N VAL A 11 -16.80 5.10 29.43
CA VAL A 11 -17.75 5.73 30.35
C VAL A 11 -18.78 4.72 30.85
N LYS A 12 -19.45 3.98 29.96
CA LYS A 12 -20.47 3.00 30.35
C LYS A 12 -19.94 1.92 31.27
N VAL A 13 -18.74 1.39 31.01
CA VAL A 13 -18.19 0.35 31.89
C VAL A 13 -17.78 0.90 33.26
N SER A 14 -17.38 2.18 33.31
CA SER A 14 -17.09 2.87 34.58
C SER A 14 -18.33 3.07 35.47
N GLU A 15 -19.53 3.08 34.88
CA GLU A 15 -20.80 3.27 35.61
C GLU A 15 -21.29 1.98 36.27
N ASP A 16 -21.03 0.82 35.66
CA ASP A 16 -21.54 -0.50 36.07
C ASP A 16 -20.61 -1.28 37.01
N VAL A 17 -19.34 -0.90 37.13
CA VAL A 17 -18.32 -1.65 37.86
C VAL A 17 -17.48 -0.68 38.68
N ASP A 18 -17.25 -1.01 39.96
CA ASP A 18 -16.24 -0.47 40.88
C ASP A 18 -15.57 0.84 40.41
N LYS A 19 -16.24 1.98 40.63
CA LYS A 19 -15.96 3.30 40.04
C LYS A 19 -14.49 3.78 40.17
N GLU A 20 -13.72 3.18 41.08
CA GLU A 20 -12.29 3.47 41.33
C GLU A 20 -11.39 2.21 41.38
N GLY A 21 -11.91 1.04 41.02
CA GLY A 21 -11.18 -0.23 41.06
C GLY A 21 -10.14 -0.42 39.96
N VAL A 22 -9.15 -1.29 40.20
CA VAL A 22 -8.06 -1.66 39.26
C VAL A 22 -8.60 -2.08 37.88
N LEU A 23 -9.78 -2.70 37.84
CA LEU A 23 -10.46 -3.18 36.64
C LEU A 23 -10.93 -2.03 35.73
N ASN A 24 -11.46 -0.95 36.29
CA ASN A 24 -11.81 0.25 35.52
C ASN A 24 -10.58 0.96 34.97
N LYS A 25 -9.46 0.90 35.70
CA LYS A 25 -8.18 1.44 35.23
C LYS A 25 -7.67 0.68 34.01
N GLY A 26 -7.72 -0.66 34.01
CA GLY A 26 -7.31 -1.50 32.88
C GLY A 26 -8.11 -1.22 31.60
N ILE A 27 -9.44 -1.10 31.70
CA ILE A 27 -10.30 -0.77 30.55
C ILE A 27 -9.97 0.62 30.00
N ARG A 28 -9.83 1.63 30.88
CA ARG A 28 -9.47 3.00 30.44
C ARG A 28 -8.11 3.04 29.77
N GLU A 29 -7.13 2.30 30.28
CA GLU A 29 -5.80 2.18 29.66
C GLU A 29 -5.88 1.55 28.27
N ALA A 30 -6.62 0.43 28.12
CA ALA A 30 -6.81 -0.22 26.83
C ALA A 30 -7.56 0.67 25.82
N VAL A 31 -8.61 1.37 26.25
CA VAL A 31 -9.35 2.32 25.40
C VAL A 31 -8.46 3.49 24.97
N ASN A 32 -7.65 4.05 25.87
CA ASN A 32 -6.72 5.14 25.54
C ASN A 32 -5.66 4.67 24.54
N ALA A 33 -5.08 3.49 24.73
CA ALA A 33 -4.13 2.89 23.79
C ALA A 33 -4.78 2.66 22.41
N ALA A 34 -6.02 2.18 22.38
CA ALA A 34 -6.78 1.99 21.14
C ALA A 34 -6.99 3.32 20.41
N LYS A 35 -7.40 4.38 21.11
CA LYS A 35 -7.57 5.71 20.53
C LYS A 35 -6.30 6.26 19.93
N ILE A 36 -5.16 6.15 20.63
CA ILE A 36 -3.86 6.61 20.12
C ILE A 36 -3.50 5.87 18.83
N THR A 37 -3.67 4.54 18.82
CA THR A 37 -3.38 3.70 17.66
C THR A 37 -4.26 4.09 16.46
N LEU A 38 -5.58 4.18 16.67
CA LEU A 38 -6.53 4.54 15.61
C LEU A 38 -6.34 5.97 15.11
N LYS A 39 -5.97 6.92 15.99
CA LYS A 39 -5.63 8.30 15.60
C LYS A 39 -4.39 8.33 14.71
N THR A 40 -3.37 7.54 15.05
CA THR A 40 -2.13 7.44 14.26
C THR A 40 -2.42 6.83 12.89
N LEU A 41 -3.13 5.70 12.85
CA LEU A 41 -3.56 5.05 11.61
C LEU A 41 -4.37 5.99 10.72
N ARG A 42 -5.30 6.73 11.32
CA ARG A 42 -6.08 7.76 10.62
C ARG A 42 -5.20 8.88 10.07
N GLY A 43 -4.19 9.34 10.81
CA GLY A 43 -3.26 10.37 10.33
C GLY A 43 -2.50 9.94 9.08
N HIS A 44 -2.08 8.67 9.01
CA HIS A 44 -1.47 8.13 7.78
C HIS A 44 -2.46 8.06 6.62
N LEU A 45 -3.71 7.63 6.85
CA LEU A 45 -4.75 7.63 5.82
C LEU A 45 -5.11 9.04 5.35
N GLU A 46 -5.16 10.02 6.25
CA GLU A 46 -5.40 11.43 5.91
C GLU A 46 -4.25 12.01 5.07
N SER A 47 -3.01 11.54 5.28
CA SER A 47 -1.86 11.92 4.44
C SER A 47 -1.98 11.43 2.99
N LEU A 48 -2.81 10.41 2.74
CA LEU A 48 -3.11 9.93 1.38
C LEU A 48 -4.20 10.77 0.68
N LYS A 49 -4.83 11.72 1.37
CA LYS A 49 -5.81 12.62 0.76
C LYS A 49 -5.11 13.60 -0.19
N GLY A 50 -5.64 13.75 -1.40
CA GLY A 50 -5.11 14.73 -2.38
C GLY A 50 -3.75 14.34 -2.99
N ILE A 51 -3.38 13.05 -2.91
CA ILE A 51 -2.21 12.51 -3.59
C ILE A 51 -2.44 12.34 -5.10
N SER A 52 -3.70 12.19 -5.53
CA SER A 52 -4.10 12.14 -6.94
C SER A 52 -4.54 13.51 -7.44
N ASP A 53 -4.61 13.65 -8.77
CA ASP A 53 -5.08 14.87 -9.45
C ASP A 53 -6.62 15.03 -9.46
N GLY A 54 -7.36 14.07 -8.89
CA GLY A 54 -8.82 14.07 -8.85
C GLY A 54 -9.50 13.88 -10.21
N SER A 55 -8.75 13.71 -11.29
CA SER A 55 -9.28 13.67 -12.66
C SER A 55 -9.47 12.23 -13.16
N LYS A 56 -8.44 11.38 -13.05
CA LYS A 56 -8.49 9.94 -13.43
C LYS A 56 -7.50 9.12 -12.61
N VAL A 57 -7.92 7.94 -12.18
CA VAL A 57 -6.98 6.90 -11.74
C VAL A 57 -6.39 6.28 -13.02
N VAL A 58 -5.06 6.33 -13.15
CA VAL A 58 -4.33 5.85 -14.33
C VAL A 58 -4.57 6.71 -15.57
N ASP A 59 -3.76 7.77 -15.73
CA ASP A 59 -3.74 8.56 -16.96
C ASP A 59 -2.71 7.99 -17.95
N VAL A 60 -3.11 7.95 -19.23
CA VAL A 60 -2.21 7.71 -20.36
C VAL A 60 -2.33 8.96 -21.22
N ALA A 61 -1.22 9.67 -21.40
CA ALA A 61 -1.23 10.94 -22.09
C ALA A 61 -1.75 10.81 -23.53
N ASN A 62 -2.25 11.92 -24.10
CA ASN A 62 -2.77 11.95 -25.47
C ASN A 62 -1.68 11.67 -26.52
N ASP A 63 -0.43 11.95 -26.21
CA ASP A 63 0.76 11.60 -26.99
C ASP A 63 1.34 10.23 -26.61
N GLN A 64 0.68 9.54 -25.66
CA GLN A 64 1.05 8.26 -25.05
C GLN A 64 2.43 8.27 -24.36
N ASN A 65 2.98 9.45 -24.11
CA ASN A 65 4.22 9.60 -23.38
C ASN A 65 3.99 9.34 -21.89
N GLY A 66 4.91 8.60 -21.28
CA GLY A 66 4.92 8.44 -19.84
C GLY A 66 5.46 9.69 -19.15
N VAL A 67 4.89 10.00 -17.99
CA VAL A 67 5.26 11.17 -17.16
C VAL A 67 5.56 10.70 -15.75
N ALA A 68 6.62 11.28 -15.18
CA ALA A 68 6.99 11.03 -13.81
C ALA A 68 5.94 11.53 -12.84
N VAL A 69 5.80 10.81 -11.72
CA VAL A 69 5.00 11.29 -10.60
C VAL A 69 5.64 12.51 -9.96
N ASN A 70 4.81 13.32 -9.31
CA ASN A 70 5.30 14.35 -8.42
C ASN A 70 6.10 13.71 -7.25
N LEU A 71 7.36 14.12 -7.10
CA LEU A 71 8.27 13.50 -6.13
C LEU A 71 7.85 13.71 -4.68
N ASP A 72 7.35 14.89 -4.32
CA ASP A 72 6.93 15.18 -2.95
C ASP A 72 5.68 14.38 -2.59
N ALA A 73 4.72 14.31 -3.51
CA ALA A 73 3.54 13.46 -3.33
C ALA A 73 3.91 11.97 -3.25
N LEU A 74 4.88 11.50 -4.04
CA LEU A 74 5.38 10.12 -3.97
C LEU A 74 5.97 9.80 -2.59
N LYS A 75 6.78 10.72 -2.03
CA LYS A 75 7.37 10.55 -0.69
C LYS A 75 6.31 10.55 0.41
N ILE A 76 5.28 11.38 0.29
CA ILE A 76 4.13 11.39 1.21
C ILE A 76 3.41 10.03 1.17
N VAL A 77 3.13 9.50 -0.02
CA VAL A 77 2.50 8.19 -0.19
C VAL A 77 3.37 7.10 0.44
N TYR A 78 4.66 7.05 0.13
CA TYR A 78 5.59 6.08 0.73
C TYR A 78 5.55 6.12 2.27
N LYS A 79 5.68 7.32 2.87
CA LYS A 79 5.64 7.51 4.32
C LYS A 79 4.33 7.04 4.93
N ALA A 80 3.21 7.38 4.30
CA ALA A 80 1.89 6.99 4.78
C ALA A 80 1.71 5.46 4.73
N LEU A 81 2.05 4.81 3.61
CA LEU A 81 1.95 3.35 3.47
C LEU A 81 2.87 2.62 4.44
N LYS A 82 4.11 3.09 4.61
CA LYS A 82 5.04 2.55 5.59
C LYS A 82 4.51 2.69 7.02
N GLY A 83 4.00 3.88 7.38
CA GLY A 83 3.40 4.14 8.68
C GLY A 83 2.19 3.24 9.00
N ILE A 84 1.32 2.99 8.01
CA ILE A 84 0.19 2.04 8.16
C ILE A 84 0.71 0.64 8.52
N VAL A 85 1.72 0.15 7.81
CA VAL A 85 2.32 -1.17 8.08
C VAL A 85 3.06 -1.21 9.42
N GLU A 86 3.74 -0.13 9.81
CA GLU A 86 4.41 -0.04 11.12
C GLU A 86 3.42 -0.05 12.29
N VAL A 87 2.30 0.67 12.16
CA VAL A 87 1.20 0.62 13.13
C VAL A 87 0.63 -0.80 13.22
N ALA A 88 0.43 -1.46 12.09
CA ALA A 88 -0.07 -2.84 12.05
C ALA A 88 0.89 -3.81 12.79
N LYS A 89 2.20 -3.72 12.50
CA LYS A 89 3.23 -4.54 13.16
C LYS A 89 3.28 -4.28 14.66
N ALA A 90 3.15 -3.03 15.11
CA ALA A 90 3.05 -2.69 16.53
C ALA A 90 1.83 -3.34 17.21
N GLN A 91 0.77 -3.61 16.44
CA GLN A 91 -0.42 -4.35 16.90
C GLN A 91 -0.33 -5.86 16.70
N LYS A 92 0.86 -6.39 16.41
CA LYS A 92 1.13 -7.82 16.15
C LYS A 92 0.34 -8.37 14.96
N VAL A 93 -0.04 -7.50 14.01
CA VAL A 93 -0.56 -7.94 12.72
C VAL A 93 0.63 -8.27 11.83
N GLU A 94 0.56 -9.42 11.17
CA GLU A 94 1.59 -9.84 10.21
C GLU A 94 1.75 -8.80 9.10
N GLY A 95 3.01 -8.54 8.73
CA GLY A 95 3.33 -7.62 7.65
C GLY A 95 3.00 -8.22 6.27
N PRO A 96 3.00 -7.38 5.23
CA PRO A 96 2.81 -7.86 3.87
C PRO A 96 3.95 -8.81 3.45
N SER A 97 3.62 -9.85 2.69
CA SER A 97 4.58 -10.85 2.22
C SER A 97 5.33 -10.38 0.97
N ALA A 98 6.65 -10.61 0.92
CA ALA A 98 7.48 -10.31 -0.24
C ALA A 98 7.54 -11.50 -1.21
N SER A 99 7.92 -11.23 -2.47
CA SER A 99 8.13 -12.24 -3.50
C SER A 99 9.38 -11.93 -4.30
N ASP A 100 10.09 -12.98 -4.71
CA ASP A 100 11.29 -12.92 -5.54
C ASP A 100 11.00 -13.20 -7.02
N VAL A 101 9.72 -13.22 -7.42
CA VAL A 101 9.34 -13.32 -8.83
C VAL A 101 9.97 -12.17 -9.61
N THR A 102 10.75 -12.52 -10.63
CA THR A 102 11.41 -11.58 -11.54
C THR A 102 10.64 -11.44 -12.86
N LEU A 103 11.03 -10.51 -13.73
CA LEU A 103 10.40 -10.36 -15.05
C LEU A 103 10.84 -11.42 -16.07
N GLY A 104 11.88 -12.18 -15.75
CA GLY A 104 12.41 -13.21 -16.63
C GLY A 104 11.39 -14.31 -16.93
N GLN A 105 11.46 -14.86 -18.14
CA GLN A 105 10.58 -15.94 -18.59
C GLN A 105 10.59 -17.15 -17.66
N ALA A 106 11.74 -17.47 -17.04
CA ALA A 106 11.85 -18.57 -16.08
C ALA A 106 11.01 -18.35 -14.80
N SER A 107 10.68 -17.10 -14.45
CA SER A 107 9.88 -16.77 -13.27
C SER A 107 8.37 -16.68 -13.59
N ILE A 108 7.98 -15.98 -14.65
CA ILE A 108 6.56 -15.72 -14.99
C ILE A 108 6.00 -16.76 -15.99
N GLY A 109 6.87 -17.56 -16.61
CA GLY A 109 6.53 -18.52 -17.67
C GLY A 109 6.50 -17.92 -19.08
N VAL A 110 6.54 -16.59 -19.20
CA VAL A 110 6.51 -15.82 -20.45
C VAL A 110 7.45 -14.62 -20.37
N ASP A 111 7.97 -14.16 -21.51
CA ASP A 111 8.79 -12.93 -21.55
C ASP A 111 7.91 -11.68 -21.36
N ALA A 112 7.79 -11.25 -20.11
CA ALA A 112 6.99 -10.10 -19.71
C ALA A 112 7.82 -8.81 -19.55
N LYS A 113 9.15 -8.85 -19.65
CA LYS A 113 10.03 -7.71 -19.25
C LYS A 113 9.70 -6.39 -19.94
N SER A 114 9.26 -6.46 -21.20
CA SER A 114 8.88 -5.27 -21.96
C SER A 114 7.66 -4.55 -21.37
N GLY A 115 6.85 -5.23 -20.55
CA GLY A 115 5.76 -4.62 -19.79
C GLY A 115 6.24 -3.51 -18.85
N ALA A 116 7.48 -3.56 -18.35
CA ALA A 116 8.04 -2.47 -17.54
C ALA A 116 8.22 -1.15 -18.33
N LYS A 117 8.22 -1.19 -19.67
CA LYS A 117 8.36 0.01 -20.51
C LYS A 117 7.20 1.00 -20.37
N VAL A 118 6.07 0.59 -19.80
CA VAL A 118 4.97 1.51 -19.43
C VAL A 118 5.40 2.56 -18.39
N LEU A 119 6.55 2.37 -17.74
CA LEU A 119 7.13 3.31 -16.78
C LEU A 119 8.21 4.22 -17.40
N THR A 120 8.36 4.21 -18.73
CA THR A 120 9.24 5.14 -19.44
C THR A 120 8.81 6.58 -19.19
N THR A 121 9.75 7.52 -19.24
CA THR A 121 9.47 8.96 -19.05
C THR A 121 9.93 9.78 -20.23
N GLY A 122 9.11 10.74 -20.65
CA GLY A 122 9.42 11.66 -21.76
C GLY A 122 9.35 11.02 -23.15
N ALA A 123 8.84 9.79 -23.23
CA ALA A 123 8.63 9.06 -24.47
C ALA A 123 7.52 8.02 -24.29
N ASN A 124 7.00 7.52 -25.41
CA ASN A 124 6.09 6.40 -25.48
C ASN A 124 6.82 5.08 -25.19
N ALA A 125 6.07 3.97 -25.06
CA ALA A 125 6.64 2.69 -24.66
C ALA A 125 7.43 1.97 -25.78
N GLY A 126 7.55 2.58 -26.97
CA GLY A 126 8.04 1.91 -28.16
C GLY A 126 6.96 0.99 -28.73
N ALA A 127 7.18 -0.32 -28.75
CA ALA A 127 6.18 -1.30 -29.19
C ALA A 127 4.99 -1.40 -28.21
N ALA A 128 3.90 -2.05 -28.63
CA ALA A 128 2.78 -2.38 -27.76
C ALA A 128 3.24 -3.30 -26.61
N VAL A 129 2.96 -2.90 -25.37
CA VAL A 129 3.44 -3.57 -24.15
C VAL A 129 2.37 -3.73 -23.07
N GLY A 130 1.14 -3.27 -23.31
CA GLY A 130 0.05 -3.31 -22.36
C GLY A 130 -0.28 -4.73 -21.88
N ASP A 131 -0.33 -5.71 -22.78
CA ASP A 131 -0.57 -7.12 -22.41
C ASP A 131 0.55 -7.67 -21.52
N LYS A 132 1.81 -7.27 -21.79
CA LYS A 132 2.95 -7.66 -20.95
C LYS A 132 2.90 -6.99 -19.59
N ALA A 133 2.51 -5.72 -19.51
CA ALA A 133 2.28 -5.05 -18.24
C ALA A 133 1.16 -5.73 -17.43
N ALA A 134 0.08 -6.13 -18.09
CA ALA A 134 -1.00 -6.89 -17.46
C ALA A 134 -0.52 -8.26 -16.93
N LEU A 135 0.35 -8.96 -17.67
CA LEU A 135 0.98 -10.21 -17.21
C LEU A 135 1.87 -10.01 -15.98
N ILE A 136 2.67 -8.94 -15.93
CA ILE A 136 3.47 -8.62 -14.74
C ILE A 136 2.53 -8.41 -13.55
N VAL A 137 1.53 -7.53 -13.70
CA VAL A 137 0.61 -7.18 -12.62
C VAL A 137 -0.23 -8.39 -12.18
N SER A 138 -0.61 -9.28 -13.10
CA SER A 138 -1.38 -10.48 -12.76
C SER A 138 -0.58 -11.48 -11.94
N SER A 139 0.74 -11.59 -12.20
CA SER A 139 1.67 -12.47 -11.48
C SER A 139 1.97 -12.06 -10.03
N VAL A 140 1.52 -10.88 -9.61
CA VAL A 140 1.86 -10.28 -8.32
C VAL A 140 0.62 -10.05 -7.47
N ARG A 141 0.69 -10.36 -6.17
CA ARG A 141 -0.35 -10.05 -5.18
C ARG A 141 -0.19 -8.61 -4.66
N GLY A 142 -1.29 -8.01 -4.19
CA GLY A 142 -1.23 -6.67 -3.60
C GLY A 142 -0.26 -6.58 -2.41
N GLU A 143 -0.16 -7.65 -1.64
CA GLU A 143 0.75 -7.74 -0.49
C GLU A 143 2.20 -7.66 -0.92
N GLU A 144 2.57 -8.28 -2.04
CA GLU A 144 3.92 -8.26 -2.59
C GLU A 144 4.29 -6.86 -3.10
N MET A 145 3.33 -6.14 -3.67
CA MET A 145 3.51 -4.72 -4.02
C MET A 145 3.70 -3.87 -2.75
N LEU A 146 2.82 -4.03 -1.76
CA LEU A 146 2.89 -3.27 -0.51
C LEU A 146 4.20 -3.55 0.24
N ALA A 147 4.63 -4.82 0.33
CA ALA A 147 5.90 -5.22 0.91
C ALA A 147 7.08 -4.55 0.21
N SER A 148 7.10 -4.58 -1.13
CA SER A 148 8.14 -3.94 -1.94
C SER A 148 8.20 -2.43 -1.69
N ILE A 149 7.05 -1.76 -1.58
CA ILE A 149 6.97 -0.32 -1.32
C ILE A 149 7.51 0.01 0.08
N VAL A 150 7.05 -0.68 1.12
CA VAL A 150 7.43 -0.31 2.51
C VAL A 150 8.86 -0.72 2.87
N ASN A 151 9.42 -1.71 2.18
CA ASN A 151 10.84 -2.10 2.30
C ASN A 151 11.78 -1.18 1.50
N SER A 152 11.24 -0.26 0.70
CA SER A 152 12.03 0.79 0.04
C SER A 152 12.51 1.84 1.05
N THR A 153 13.33 2.77 0.58
CA THR A 153 13.76 3.95 1.33
C THR A 153 13.34 5.23 0.60
N GLU A 154 13.16 6.33 1.34
CA GLU A 154 12.67 7.58 0.74
C GLU A 154 13.61 8.15 -0.34
N ASP A 155 14.93 7.96 -0.19
CA ASP A 155 15.95 8.41 -1.16
C ASP A 155 15.89 7.66 -2.50
N LYS A 156 15.13 6.56 -2.56
CA LYS A 156 14.84 5.81 -3.77
C LYS A 156 13.73 6.45 -4.61
N ALA A 157 13.11 7.54 -4.18
CA ALA A 157 12.28 8.39 -5.04
C ALA A 157 13.14 9.18 -6.05
N LYS A 158 13.81 8.46 -6.97
CA LYS A 158 14.74 9.00 -7.97
C LYS A 158 14.65 8.25 -9.28
N LYS A 159 15.11 8.89 -10.36
CA LYS A 159 15.08 8.33 -11.71
C LYS A 159 16.02 7.12 -11.84
N ILE A 160 15.59 6.12 -12.60
CA ILE A 160 16.41 4.99 -13.01
C ILE A 160 17.34 5.43 -14.15
N THR A 161 18.65 5.51 -13.87
CA THR A 161 19.69 5.92 -14.84
C THR A 161 20.51 4.75 -15.39
N ALA A 162 20.52 3.61 -14.69
CA ALA A 162 21.16 2.37 -15.12
C ALA A 162 20.10 1.27 -15.31
N ASN A 163 20.52 0.09 -15.78
CA ASN A 163 19.63 -1.06 -15.89
C ASN A 163 18.97 -1.36 -14.53
N ALA A 164 17.66 -1.60 -14.56
CA ALA A 164 16.93 -2.08 -13.41
C ALA A 164 17.48 -3.44 -12.95
N THR A 165 17.48 -3.65 -11.64
CA THR A 165 18.02 -4.84 -10.99
C THR A 165 17.02 -5.36 -9.97
N ALA A 166 17.36 -6.45 -9.27
CA ALA A 166 16.56 -6.96 -8.15
C ALA A 166 16.41 -5.95 -7.00
N GLU A 167 17.31 -4.97 -6.90
CA GLU A 167 17.33 -3.91 -5.87
C GLU A 167 16.61 -2.63 -6.30
N THR A 168 16.10 -2.58 -7.54
CA THR A 168 15.33 -1.45 -8.02
C THR A 168 13.95 -1.46 -7.39
N THR A 169 13.57 -0.35 -6.76
CA THR A 169 12.39 -0.25 -5.91
C THR A 169 11.15 0.25 -6.67
N PRO A 170 9.92 0.03 -6.15
CA PRO A 170 8.71 0.68 -6.66
C PRO A 170 8.81 2.19 -6.80
N LEU A 171 9.52 2.86 -5.88
CA LEU A 171 9.68 4.31 -5.92
C LEU A 171 10.52 4.73 -7.12
N GLU A 172 11.61 4.02 -7.41
CA GLU A 172 12.44 4.27 -8.59
C GLU A 172 11.63 4.01 -9.87
N PHE A 173 10.85 2.94 -9.90
CA PHE A 173 9.95 2.62 -11.01
C PHE A 173 8.84 3.67 -11.21
N ALA A 174 8.28 4.22 -10.13
CA ALA A 174 7.28 5.29 -10.19
C ALA A 174 7.86 6.62 -10.70
N VAL A 175 9.16 6.89 -10.48
CA VAL A 175 9.89 8.01 -11.09
C VAL A 175 10.35 7.67 -12.52
N GLY A 176 10.56 6.40 -12.81
CA GLY A 176 10.77 5.87 -14.15
C GLY A 176 12.18 6.08 -14.69
N GLY A 177 12.35 5.79 -15.98
CA GLY A 177 13.64 5.82 -16.67
C GLY A 177 13.46 5.81 -18.19
N THR A 178 14.46 5.32 -18.90
CA THR A 178 14.34 4.98 -20.33
C THR A 178 13.79 3.57 -20.49
N ALA A 179 13.12 3.29 -21.61
CA ALA A 179 12.56 1.96 -21.90
C ALA A 179 13.61 0.83 -21.79
N ASP A 180 14.84 1.11 -22.24
CA ASP A 180 15.93 0.14 -22.22
C ASP A 180 16.49 -0.11 -20.83
N ASN A 181 16.43 0.85 -19.92
CA ASN A 181 16.86 0.65 -18.53
C ASN A 181 15.80 -0.13 -17.72
N LEU A 182 14.52 0.02 -18.05
CA LEU A 182 13.41 -0.55 -17.29
C LEU A 182 13.17 -2.04 -17.58
N ALA A 183 13.28 -2.46 -18.85
CA ALA A 183 12.93 -3.80 -19.30
C ALA A 183 14.06 -4.81 -19.08
N LYS A 184 14.29 -5.19 -17.82
CA LYS A 184 15.33 -6.15 -17.40
C LYS A 184 14.74 -7.38 -16.74
N ASP A 185 15.34 -8.53 -17.01
CA ASP A 185 14.85 -9.81 -16.49
C ASP A 185 15.00 -9.87 -14.96
N GLU A 186 16.05 -9.27 -14.42
CA GLU A 186 16.39 -9.27 -12.99
C GLU A 186 15.47 -8.39 -12.13
N ALA A 187 14.71 -7.48 -12.75
CA ALA A 187 13.77 -6.63 -12.02
C ALA A 187 12.68 -7.48 -11.36
N LYS A 188 12.34 -7.19 -10.10
CA LYS A 188 11.27 -7.90 -9.40
C LYS A 188 9.91 -7.45 -9.92
N ALA A 189 9.03 -8.41 -10.23
CA ALA A 189 7.67 -8.15 -10.67
C ALA A 189 6.88 -7.34 -9.64
N GLY A 190 7.10 -7.61 -8.33
CA GLY A 190 6.52 -6.83 -7.23
C GLY A 190 6.97 -5.37 -7.24
N ALA A 191 8.23 -5.10 -7.58
CA ALA A 191 8.76 -3.74 -7.69
C ALA A 191 8.14 -2.98 -8.87
N VAL A 192 8.07 -3.63 -10.03
CA VAL A 192 7.46 -3.04 -11.24
C VAL A 192 5.97 -2.79 -11.04
N SER A 193 5.23 -3.77 -10.52
CA SER A 193 3.78 -3.63 -10.25
C SER A 193 3.50 -2.53 -9.21
N GLY A 194 4.32 -2.45 -8.16
CA GLY A 194 4.24 -1.36 -7.19
C GLY A 194 4.52 0.01 -7.84
N GLY A 195 5.51 0.09 -8.72
CA GLY A 195 5.80 1.31 -9.49
C GLY A 195 4.68 1.72 -10.44
N ILE A 196 4.04 0.76 -11.11
CA ILE A 196 2.83 0.96 -11.93
C ILE A 196 1.71 1.52 -11.05
N ALA A 197 1.40 0.88 -9.92
CA ALA A 197 0.35 1.33 -9.00
C ALA A 197 0.62 2.75 -8.47
N LEU A 198 1.86 3.03 -8.04
CA LEU A 198 2.25 4.35 -7.55
C LEU A 198 2.16 5.41 -8.65
N ARG A 199 2.62 5.12 -9.87
CA ARG A 199 2.51 6.03 -11.01
C ARG A 199 1.07 6.30 -11.42
N SER A 200 0.20 5.32 -11.23
CA SER A 200 -1.22 5.44 -11.51
C SER A 200 -2.03 6.19 -10.44
N LEU A 201 -1.51 6.28 -9.21
CA LEU A 201 -2.17 6.93 -8.06
C LEU A 201 -1.68 8.35 -7.79
N VAL A 202 -0.36 8.54 -7.89
CA VAL A 202 0.29 9.79 -7.51
C VAL A 202 0.14 10.81 -8.65
N LYS A 203 -0.22 12.04 -8.28
CA LYS A 203 -0.42 13.18 -9.19
C LYS A 203 0.74 13.32 -10.18
N GLU A 204 0.40 13.81 -11.37
CA GLU A 204 1.30 13.97 -12.54
C GLU A 204 1.78 12.66 -13.17
N GLY A 205 1.66 11.52 -12.47
CA GLY A 205 2.07 10.23 -12.99
C GLY A 205 1.21 9.79 -14.18
N LYS A 206 1.88 9.43 -15.28
CA LYS A 206 1.23 8.88 -16.47
C LYS A 206 1.98 7.67 -16.99
N LEU A 207 1.24 6.62 -17.32
CA LEU A 207 1.84 5.44 -17.94
C LEU A 207 2.10 5.71 -19.42
N ALA A 208 3.25 5.27 -19.90
CA ALA A 208 3.58 5.24 -21.32
C ALA A 208 2.83 4.09 -22.01
N ALA A 209 2.35 4.33 -23.22
CA ALA A 209 1.76 3.30 -24.07
C ALA A 209 2.32 3.41 -25.49
N ASN A 210 2.01 2.46 -26.37
CA ASN A 210 2.21 2.65 -27.80
C ASN A 210 1.11 3.53 -28.41
N ASN A 211 1.45 4.29 -29.45
CA ASN A 211 0.51 5.19 -30.16
C ASN A 211 -0.41 4.45 -31.15
N GLY A 212 -0.09 3.20 -31.48
CA GLY A 212 -0.89 2.33 -32.31
C GLY A 212 -1.83 1.43 -31.48
N ASP A 213 -2.87 0.93 -32.16
CA ASP A 213 -3.84 -0.02 -31.62
C ASP A 213 -4.56 0.47 -30.33
N ASN A 214 -5.13 -0.47 -29.58
CA ASN A 214 -5.76 -0.23 -28.28
C ASN A 214 -4.78 -0.43 -27.10
N ASP A 215 -3.47 -0.33 -27.32
CA ASP A 215 -2.45 -0.60 -26.28
C ASP A 215 -2.63 0.29 -25.05
N HIS A 216 -2.97 1.57 -25.25
CA HIS A 216 -3.30 2.50 -24.16
C HIS A 216 -4.41 1.97 -23.22
N LYS A 217 -5.39 1.21 -23.73
CA LYS A 217 -6.44 0.59 -22.91
C LYS A 217 -5.90 -0.59 -22.10
N ALA A 218 -5.03 -1.41 -22.70
CA ALA A 218 -4.37 -2.51 -22.00
C ALA A 218 -3.44 -1.99 -20.90
N VAL A 219 -2.68 -0.92 -21.18
CA VAL A 219 -1.86 -0.20 -20.18
C VAL A 219 -2.73 0.38 -19.06
N GLN A 220 -3.84 1.03 -19.39
CA GLN A 220 -4.79 1.52 -18.38
C GLN A 220 -5.34 0.39 -17.51
N SER A 221 -5.74 -0.73 -18.12
CA SER A 221 -6.24 -1.91 -17.39
C SER A 221 -5.20 -2.49 -16.44
N ALA A 222 -3.94 -2.58 -16.86
CA ALA A 222 -2.83 -3.01 -16.02
C ALA A 222 -2.63 -2.05 -14.82
N GLY A 223 -2.66 -0.74 -15.08
CA GLY A 223 -2.59 0.29 -14.05
C GLY A 223 -3.73 0.17 -13.02
N ILE A 224 -4.98 0.08 -13.48
CA ILE A 224 -6.17 -0.06 -12.62
C ILE A 224 -6.05 -1.31 -11.75
N THR A 225 -5.62 -2.42 -12.34
CA THR A 225 -5.46 -3.69 -11.62
C THR A 225 -4.38 -3.59 -10.55
N ALA A 226 -3.24 -2.95 -10.85
CA ALA A 226 -2.16 -2.74 -9.90
C ALA A 226 -2.63 -1.88 -8.71
N VAL A 227 -3.34 -0.79 -9.00
CA VAL A 227 -3.93 0.09 -7.99
C VAL A 227 -4.91 -0.66 -7.10
N ASN A 228 -5.86 -1.39 -7.69
CA ASN A 228 -6.87 -2.12 -6.93
C ASN A 228 -6.25 -3.19 -6.02
N LYS A 229 -5.24 -3.92 -6.52
CA LYS A 229 -4.50 -4.89 -5.70
C LYS A 229 -3.79 -4.22 -4.53
N LEU A 230 -3.08 -3.11 -4.77
CA LEU A 230 -2.38 -2.37 -3.72
C LEU A 230 -3.36 -1.84 -2.65
N LEU A 231 -4.45 -1.19 -3.09
CA LEU A 231 -5.48 -0.67 -2.19
C LEU A 231 -6.18 -1.77 -1.40
N GLY A 232 -6.44 -2.93 -2.02
CA GLY A 232 -7.00 -4.09 -1.34
C GLY A 232 -6.11 -4.59 -0.19
N SER A 233 -4.79 -4.64 -0.40
CA SER A 233 -3.86 -5.03 0.66
C SER A 233 -3.72 -3.99 1.78
N ILE A 234 -3.81 -2.69 1.44
CA ILE A 234 -3.86 -1.61 2.44
C ILE A 234 -5.14 -1.70 3.27
N GLU A 235 -6.28 -1.98 2.63
CA GLU A 235 -7.56 -2.18 3.30
C GLU A 235 -7.51 -3.39 4.24
N GLU A 236 -6.96 -4.52 3.78
CA GLU A 236 -6.87 -5.74 4.57
C GLU A 236 -6.02 -5.56 5.83
N ILE A 237 -4.80 -5.00 5.70
CA ILE A 237 -3.93 -4.78 6.86
C ILE A 237 -4.54 -3.77 7.83
N THR A 238 -5.24 -2.75 7.32
CA THR A 238 -5.97 -1.77 8.13
C THR A 238 -7.09 -2.44 8.90
N LYS A 239 -7.91 -3.28 8.27
CA LYS A 239 -8.99 -4.04 8.92
C LYS A 239 -8.46 -4.95 10.01
N LYS A 240 -7.41 -5.72 9.73
CA LYS A 240 -6.75 -6.61 10.73
C LYS A 240 -6.24 -5.79 11.92
N THR A 241 -5.64 -4.63 11.67
CA THR A 241 -5.14 -3.73 12.72
C THR A 241 -6.26 -3.21 13.60
N VAL A 242 -7.34 -2.68 13.00
CA VAL A 242 -8.51 -2.19 13.75
C VAL A 242 -9.14 -3.32 14.56
N LYS A 243 -9.29 -4.51 13.97
CA LYS A 243 -9.84 -5.69 14.66
C LYS A 243 -9.00 -6.06 15.89
N ASN A 244 -7.68 -6.24 15.74
CA ASN A 244 -6.79 -6.56 16.86
C ASN A 244 -6.84 -5.50 17.98
N VAL A 245 -6.93 -4.22 17.60
CA VAL A 245 -7.03 -3.12 18.58
C VAL A 245 -8.33 -3.22 19.38
N LEU A 246 -9.45 -3.49 18.72
CA LEU A 246 -10.75 -3.63 19.38
C LEU A 246 -10.86 -4.92 20.20
N GLU A 247 -10.23 -6.02 19.76
CA GLU A 247 -10.16 -7.27 20.52
C GLU A 247 -9.45 -7.09 21.86
N LYS A 248 -8.33 -6.36 21.91
CA LYS A 248 -7.64 -6.03 23.18
C LYS A 248 -8.52 -5.23 24.14
N VAL A 249 -9.29 -4.27 23.64
CA VAL A 249 -10.26 -3.52 24.47
C VAL A 249 -11.34 -4.46 25.00
N LYS A 250 -11.84 -5.36 24.14
CA LYS A 250 -12.84 -6.34 24.53
C LYS A 250 -12.33 -7.30 25.61
N GLU A 251 -11.10 -7.80 25.48
CA GLU A 251 -10.48 -8.69 26.49
C GLU A 251 -10.47 -8.05 27.88
N GLU A 252 -10.10 -6.76 27.99
CA GLU A 252 -10.16 -6.05 29.27
C GLU A 252 -11.59 -5.88 29.78
N VAL A 253 -12.56 -5.62 28.90
CA VAL A 253 -13.99 -5.55 29.28
C VAL A 253 -14.50 -6.90 29.78
N ASP A 254 -14.13 -8.00 29.12
CA ASP A 254 -14.57 -9.34 29.46
C ASP A 254 -14.01 -9.79 30.82
N LYS A 255 -12.75 -9.46 31.14
CA LYS A 255 -12.15 -9.70 32.48
C LYS A 255 -12.96 -9.08 33.63
N VAL A 256 -13.64 -7.97 33.37
CA VAL A 256 -14.47 -7.30 34.38
C VAL A 256 -15.84 -7.96 34.52
N ARG A 257 -16.33 -8.59 33.45
CA ARG A 257 -17.63 -9.28 33.43
C ARG A 257 -17.56 -10.70 33.96
N GLU A 258 -16.38 -11.31 34.01
CA GLU A 258 -16.22 -12.63 34.64
C GLU A 258 -16.64 -12.56 36.11
N PRO A 259 -17.65 -13.35 36.55
CA PRO A 259 -18.06 -13.35 37.94
C PRO A 259 -16.88 -13.83 38.79
N LYS A 260 -16.50 -13.04 39.79
CA LYS A 260 -15.55 -13.51 40.82
C LYS A 260 -16.12 -14.82 41.38
N ALA A 261 -15.39 -15.93 41.22
CA ALA A 261 -15.70 -17.14 41.96
C ALA A 261 -15.85 -16.74 43.42
N SER A 262 -17.07 -16.88 43.97
CA SER A 262 -17.34 -16.59 45.35
C SER A 262 -16.41 -17.46 46.19
N GLY A 263 -15.39 -16.83 46.76
CA GLY A 263 -14.60 -17.46 47.80
C GLY A 263 -15.55 -17.86 48.90
N LYS A 264 -15.78 -19.18 49.03
CA LYS A 264 -16.30 -19.78 50.25
C LYS A 264 -15.40 -19.30 51.39
N GLN A 265 -15.96 -18.53 52.31
CA GLN A 265 -15.58 -18.52 53.73
C GLN A 265 -16.82 -18.15 54.54
#